data_AF-A0A0K2GDH2-F1
#
_entry.id   AF-A0A0K2GDH2-F1
#
_cell.length_a   1.000
_cell.length_b   1.000
_cell.length_c   1.000
_cell.angle_alpha   90.00
_cell.angle_beta   90.00
_cell.angle_gamma   90.00
#
_symmetry.space_group_name_H-M   'P 1'
#
loop_
_entity.id
_entity.type
_entity.pdbx_description
1 polymer ?
#
loop_
_entity_poly.entity_id
_entity_poly.type
_entity_poly.pdbx_seq_one_letter_code
_entity_poly.pdbx_strand_id
1 'polypeptide(L)' 'MTTLLAGILLLALIVLALYVFGVFGTPYLNAFRWVFYLLLVLFALVVGAGLMEHRYEGYDPTVGAR' A
#
# COMPACT_ATOMS: atom_id res chain seq x y z
N MET A 1 -2.61 5.74 14.99
CA MET A 1 -2.76 6.15 13.58
C MET A 1 -1.47 6.70 12.98
N THR A 2 -0.78 7.63 13.65
CA THR A 2 0.50 8.20 13.19
C THR A 2 1.61 7.17 12.98
N THR A 3 1.76 6.19 13.89
CA THR A 3 2.75 5.11 13.77
C THR A 3 2.52 4.20 12.56
N LEU A 4 1.25 3.88 12.27
CA LEU A 4 0.87 3.06 11.11
C LEU A 4 1.11 3.82 9.79
N LEU A 5 0.73 5.09 9.73
CA LEU A 5 1.02 5.97 8.58
C LEU A 5 2.53 6.13 8.34
N ALA A 6 3.31 6.35 9.40
CA ALA A 6 4.76 6.45 9.31
C ALA A 6 5.40 5.14 8.80
N GLY A 7 4.89 3.99 9.26
CA GLY A 7 5.34 2.67 8.79
C GLY A 7 5.05 2.44 7.31
N ILE A 8 3.83 2.78 6.85
CA ILE A 8 3.44 2.69 5.43
C ILE A 8 4.31 3.62 4.57
N LEU A 9 4.55 4.85 5.04
CA LEU A 9 5.40 5.82 4.34
C LEU A 9 6.85 5.33 4.23
N LEU A 10 7.42 4.82 5.32
CA LEU A 10 8.77 4.27 5.32
C LEU A 10 8.90 3.08 4.36
N LEU A 11 7.93 2.17 4.38
CA LEU A 11 7.89 1.04 3.46
C LEU A 11 7.83 1.50 2.00
N ALA A 12 6.97 2.49 1.68
CA ALA A 12 6.87 3.05 0.34
C ALA A 12 8.20 3.68 -0.12
N LEU A 13 8.91 4.38 0.77
CA LEU A 13 10.23 4.96 0.46
C LEU A 13 11.29 3.89 0.19
N ILE A 14 11.30 2.80 0.98
CA ILE A 14 12.22 1.67 0.76
C ILE A 14 11.96 1.04 -0.61
N VAL A 15 10.69 0.78 -0.92
CA VAL A 15 10.28 0.19 -2.21
C VAL A 15 10.67 1.09 -3.38
N LEU A 16 10.46 2.41 -3.26
CA LEU A 16 10.87 3.39 -4.26
C LEU A 16 12.40 3.38 -4.45
N ALA A 17 13.17 3.36 -3.37
CA ALA A 17 14.63 3.30 -3.44
C ALA A 17 15.10 2.01 -4.16
N LEU A 18 14.55 0.86 -3.80
CA LEU A 18 14.87 -0.43 -4.44
C LEU A 18 14.57 -0.41 -5.96
N TYR A 19 13.48 0.25 -6.36
CA TYR A 19 13.12 0.44 -7.76
C TYR A 19 14.08 1.39 -8.49
N VAL A 20 14.32 2.59 -7.95
CA VAL A 20 15.16 3.63 -8.58
C VAL A 20 16.62 3.19 -8.71
N PHE A 21 17.17 2.53 -7.69
CA PHE A 21 18.52 2.00 -7.74
C PHE A 21 18.65 0.74 -8.59
N GLY A 22 17.54 0.21 -9.13
CA GLY A 22 17.56 -0.92 -10.05
C GLY A 22 18.18 -2.18 -9.44
N VAL A 23 18.01 -2.40 -8.13
CA VAL A 23 18.61 -3.54 -7.40
C VAL A 23 18.28 -4.87 -8.09
N PHE A 24 17.04 -5.00 -8.57
CA PHE A 24 16.55 -6.19 -9.29
C PHE A 24 16.81 -6.18 -10.80
N GLY A 25 17.54 -5.18 -11.32
CA GLY A 25 17.94 -5.10 -12.72
C GLY A 25 19.22 -5.87 -13.05
N THR A 26 19.92 -6.40 -12.04
CA THR A 26 21.15 -7.18 -12.22
C THR A 26 20.86 -8.61 -12.71
N PRO A 27 21.78 -9.27 -13.42
CA PRO A 27 21.58 -10.62 -13.98
C PRO A 27 21.19 -11.65 -12.92
N TYR A 28 21.76 -11.51 -11.72
CA TYR A 28 21.54 -12.42 -10.59
C TYR A 28 20.19 -12.22 -9.91
N LEU A 29 19.61 -11.02 -9.99
CA LEU A 29 18.36 -10.68 -9.30
C LEU A 29 17.16 -10.53 -10.24
N ASN A 30 17.36 -10.78 -11.54
CA ASN A 30 16.33 -10.62 -12.56
C ASN A 30 15.11 -11.53 -12.35
N ALA A 31 15.30 -12.72 -11.76
CA ALA A 31 14.20 -13.62 -11.37
C ALA A 31 13.29 -13.01 -10.29
N PHE A 32 13.86 -12.22 -9.37
CA PHE A 32 13.12 -11.56 -8.29
C PHE A 32 12.43 -10.28 -8.74
N ARG A 33 12.79 -9.73 -9.90
CA ARG A 33 12.21 -8.51 -10.46
C ARG A 33 10.70 -8.64 -10.67
N TRP A 34 10.25 -9.77 -11.21
CA TRP A 34 8.83 -10.03 -11.43
C TRP A 34 8.05 -10.17 -10.13
N VAL A 35 8.62 -10.89 -9.16
CA VAL A 35 8.03 -11.05 -7.83
C VAL A 35 7.93 -9.69 -7.13
N PHE A 36 8.96 -8.86 -7.23
CA PHE A 36 8.95 -7.49 -6.69
C PHE A 36 7.81 -6.65 -7.28
N TYR A 37 7.63 -6.65 -8.61
CA TYR A 37 6.53 -5.92 -9.24
C TYR A 37 5.16 -6.47 -8.86
N LEU A 38 5.01 -7.79 -8.75
CA LEU A 38 3.77 -8.40 -8.30
C LEU A 38 3.41 -7.95 -6.87
N LEU A 39 4.39 -7.98 -5.95
CA LEU A 39 4.21 -7.52 -4.57
C LEU A 39 3.88 -6.03 -4.51
N LEU A 40 4.49 -5.20 -5.37
CA LEU A 40 4.18 -3.78 -5.47
C LEU A 40 2.72 -3.53 -5.86
N VAL A 41 2.22 -4.27 -6.86
CA VAL A 41 0.82 -4.17 -7.31
C VAL A 41 -0.13 -4.63 -6.20
N LEU A 42 0.16 -5.76 -5.55
CA LEU A 42 -0.64 -6.25 -4.42
C LEU A 42 -0.68 -5.25 -3.27
N PHE A 43 0.46 -4.64 -2.93
CA PHE A 43 0.53 -3.61 -1.90
C PHE A 43 -0.35 -2.39 -2.26
N ALA A 44 -0.26 -1.91 -3.50
CA ALA A 44 -1.09 -0.80 -3.96
C ALA A 44 -2.59 -1.12 -3.90
N LEU A 45 -2.98 -2.35 -4.28
CA LEU A 45 -4.37 -2.81 -4.18
C LEU A 45 -4.87 -2.86 -2.73
N VAL A 46 -4.07 -3.42 -1.81
CA VAL A 46 -4.44 -3.53 -0.40
C VAL A 46 -4.59 -2.15 0.24
N VAL A 47 -3.63 -1.25 0.00
CA VAL A 47 -3.70 0.13 0.52
C VAL A 47 -4.88 0.88 -0.09
N GLY A 48 -5.13 0.74 -1.40
CA GLY A 48 -6.26 1.36 -2.08
C GLY A 48 -7.62 0.85 -1.59
N ALA A 49 -7.75 -0.47 -1.37
CA ALA A 49 -8.98 -1.07 -0.85
C ALA A 49 -9.27 -0.62 0.59
N GLY A 50 -8.26 -0.60 1.47
CA GLY A 50 -8.42 -0.11 2.84
C GLY A 50 -8.82 1.36 2.91
N LEU A 51 -8.37 2.20 1.97
CA LEU A 51 -8.81 3.60 1.85
C LEU A 51 -10.27 3.75 1.39
N MET A 52 -10.82 2.79 0.64
CA MET A 52 -12.23 2.81 0.23
C MET A 52 -13.18 2.41 1.36
N GLU A 53 -12.78 1.50 2.24
CA GLU A 53 -13.62 0.99 3.33
C GLU A 53 -14.05 2.10 4.31
N HIS A 54 -13.24 3.14 4.51
CA HIS A 54 -13.53 4.23 5.46
C HIS A 54 -14.52 5.30 4.93
N ARG A 55 -15.09 5.14 3.73
CA ARG A 55 -16.00 6.14 3.15
C ARG A 55 -17.50 5.86 3.30
N TYR A 56 -17.88 4.72 3.89
CA TYR A 56 -19.28 4.31 4.04
C TYR A 56 -19.71 4.17 5.51
N GLU A 57 -19.38 5.15 6.35
CA GLU A 57 -20.21 5.43 7.53
C GLU A 57 -21.37 6.31 7.06
N GLY A 58 -22.40 5.67 6.51
CA GLY A 58 -23.63 6.36 6.17
C GLY A 58 -24.23 6.98 7.44
N TYR A 59 -24.42 8.29 7.44
CA TYR A 59 -25.22 8.97 8.45
C TYR A 59 -26.58 8.29 8.51
N ASP A 60 -26.86 7.55 9.59
CA ASP A 60 -28.17 6.97 9.86
C ASP A 60 -29.01 8.02 10.63
N PRO A 61 -29.94 8.74 9.96
CA PRO A 61 -30.77 9.74 10.61
C PRO A 61 -31.77 9.15 11.62
N THR A 62 -31.88 7.82 11.76
CA THR A 62 -32.97 7.20 12.53
C THR A 62 -32.67 6.94 14.00
N VAL A 63 -31.43 7.17 14.47
CA VAL A 63 -31.03 6.84 15.87
C VAL A 63 -31.50 7.91 16.90
N GLY A 64 -32.08 9.03 16.46
CA GLY A 64 -32.54 10.12 17.33
C GLY A 64 -34.05 10.36 17.40
N ALA A 65 -34.87 9.53 16.74
CA ALA A 65 -36.32 9.67 16.75
C ALA A 65 -36.96 8.89 17.91
N ARG A 66 -36.69 9.31 19.15
CA ARG A 66 -37.50 8.96 20.32
C ARG A 66 -37.30 9.95 21.47
#